data_AF-A0A950NAT1-F1
#
_entry.id   AF-A0A950NAT1-F1
#
_cell.length_a   1.000
_cell.length_b   1.000
_cell.length_c   1.000
_cell.angle_alpha   90.00
_cell.angle_beta   90.00
_cell.angle_gamma   90.00
#
_symmetry.space_group_name_H-M   'P 1'
#
loop_
_entity.id
_entity.type
_entity.pdbx_description
1 polymer ?
#
loop_
_entity_poly.entity_id
_entity_poly.type
_entity_poly.pdbx_seq_one_letter_code
_entity_poly.pdbx_strand_id
1 'polypeptide(L)'
;MKMNMNMEMFTPFDRQGLEKELWQNVLQTVGPLELTAGCVQHLRGWISMAVERMENEGRLAPQDVALAAANLRRFIESMKTEAVFLGHADRLDRDVFEAVERQLARKGFLSLESLWPFWPNEFWKV
;
A
#
# COMPACT_ATOMS: atom_id res chain seq x y z
N MET A 1 -25.78 -10.94 -44.03
CA MET A 1 -25.51 -11.38 -42.65
C MET A 1 -24.40 -10.49 -42.11
N LYS A 2 -24.73 -9.46 -41.31
CA LYS A 2 -23.74 -8.54 -40.73
C LYS A 2 -23.27 -9.14 -39.40
N MET A 3 -22.02 -9.58 -39.34
CA MET A 3 -21.38 -9.94 -38.08
C MET A 3 -21.05 -8.64 -37.34
N ASN A 4 -21.80 -8.36 -36.27
CA ASN A 4 -21.39 -7.38 -35.27
C ASN A 4 -20.22 -7.99 -34.48
N MET A 5 -19.00 -7.64 -34.85
CA MET A 5 -17.85 -7.76 -33.95
C MET A 5 -17.98 -6.64 -32.93
N ASN A 6 -18.60 -6.95 -31.79
CA ASN A 6 -18.42 -6.16 -30.57
C ASN A 6 -16.95 -6.36 -30.15
N MET A 7 -16.08 -5.50 -30.67
CA MET A 7 -14.72 -5.37 -30.22
C MET A 7 -14.82 -4.78 -28.81
N GLU A 8 -14.78 -5.63 -27.79
CA GLU A 8 -14.59 -5.19 -26.41
C GLU A 8 -13.31 -4.35 -26.41
N MET A 9 -13.48 -3.03 -26.32
CA MET A 9 -12.36 -2.11 -26.16
C MET A 9 -11.69 -2.50 -24.83
N PHE A 10 -10.55 -3.19 -24.92
CA PHE A 10 -9.63 -3.33 -23.82
C PHE A 10 -9.26 -1.91 -23.38
N THR A 11 -9.88 -1.41 -22.31
CA THR A 11 -9.39 -0.22 -21.64
C THR A 11 -8.09 -0.62 -20.98
N PRO A 12 -6.95 -0.01 -21.36
CA PRO A 12 -5.68 -0.29 -20.71
C PRO A 12 -5.82 -0.05 -19.21
N PHE A 13 -5.22 -0.92 -18.40
CA PHE A 13 -5.13 -0.69 -16.97
C PHE A 13 -4.41 0.64 -16.70
N ASP A 14 -5.06 1.54 -15.96
CA ASP A 14 -4.48 2.82 -15.56
C ASP A 14 -3.65 2.66 -14.29
N ARG A 15 -2.42 2.18 -14.46
CA ARG A 15 -1.44 2.02 -13.37
C ARG A 15 -1.22 3.31 -12.59
N GLN A 16 -1.02 4.43 -13.29
CA GLN A 16 -0.75 5.72 -12.64
C GLN A 16 -1.97 6.22 -11.86
N GLY A 17 -3.18 5.98 -12.38
CA GLY A 17 -4.43 6.23 -11.69
C GLY A 17 -4.51 5.49 -10.36
N LEU A 18 -4.22 4.18 -10.37
CA LEU A 18 -4.24 3.37 -9.14
C LEU A 18 -3.15 3.78 -8.13
N GLU A 19 -1.92 4.03 -8.60
CA GLU A 19 -0.85 4.53 -7.73
C GLU A 19 -1.24 5.87 -7.06
N LYS A 20 -1.89 6.77 -7.82
CA LYS A 20 -2.40 8.04 -7.29
C LYS A 20 -3.52 7.83 -6.28
N GLU A 21 -4.45 6.92 -6.54
CA GLU A 21 -5.54 6.57 -5.62
C GLU A 21 -5.00 6.05 -4.29
N LEU A 22 -4.07 5.08 -4.33
CA LEU A 22 -3.44 4.54 -3.14
C LEU A 22 -2.61 5.59 -2.39
N TRP A 23 -1.95 6.50 -3.11
CA TRP A 23 -1.26 7.63 -2.48
C TRP A 23 -2.21 8.59 -1.77
N GLN A 24 -3.38 8.89 -2.35
CA GLN A 24 -4.39 9.69 -1.64
C GLN A 24 -4.88 9.00 -0.37
N ASN A 25 -5.01 7.68 -0.40
CA ASN A 25 -5.37 6.90 0.78
C ASN A 25 -4.31 7.02 1.90
N VAL A 26 -3.02 7.03 1.56
CA VAL A 26 -1.93 7.33 2.51
C VAL A 26 -2.14 8.70 3.13
N LEU A 27 -2.26 9.76 2.32
CA LEU A 27 -2.39 11.12 2.81
C LEU A 27 -3.60 11.29 3.75
N GLN A 28 -4.74 10.68 3.41
CA GLN A 28 -5.94 10.69 4.26
C GLN A 28 -5.71 10.00 5.61
N THR A 29 -4.94 8.90 5.63
CA THR A 29 -4.72 8.09 6.84
C THR A 29 -3.67 8.69 7.76
N VAL A 30 -2.62 9.27 7.17
CA VAL A 30 -1.60 10.04 7.88
C VAL A 30 -2.24 11.25 8.58
N GLY A 31 -3.18 11.91 7.91
CA GLY A 31 -3.90 13.04 8.47
C GLY A 31 -2.95 14.24 8.70
N PRO A 32 -2.91 14.83 9.91
CA PRO A 32 -2.15 16.05 10.16
C PRO A 32 -0.64 15.84 10.38
N LEU A 33 -0.17 14.59 10.46
CA LEU A 33 1.25 14.31 10.73
C LEU A 33 2.12 14.70 9.54
N GLU A 34 3.33 15.19 9.84
CA GLU A 34 4.31 15.47 8.80
C GLU A 34 4.84 14.16 8.18
N LEU A 35 4.91 14.08 6.86
CA LEU A 35 5.65 13.03 6.16
C LEU A 35 6.99 13.58 5.71
N THR A 36 8.08 13.06 6.29
CA THR A 36 9.41 13.43 5.82
C THR A 36 9.66 12.91 4.40
N ALA A 37 10.55 13.56 3.65
CA ALA A 37 10.86 13.19 2.27
C ALA A 37 11.30 11.71 2.13
N GLY A 38 12.07 11.20 3.09
CA GLY A 38 12.47 9.78 3.11
C GLY A 38 11.27 8.85 3.22
N CYS A 39 10.36 9.12 4.16
CA CYS A 39 9.13 8.33 4.32
C CYS A 39 8.25 8.38 3.06
N VAL A 40 8.11 9.55 2.43
CA VAL A 40 7.36 9.71 1.17
C VAL A 40 7.96 8.82 0.08
N GLN A 41 9.28 8.83 -0.08
CA GLN A 41 9.96 8.02 -1.10
C GLN A 41 9.71 6.52 -0.87
N HIS A 42 9.87 6.03 0.36
CA HIS A 42 9.63 4.62 0.68
C HIS A 42 8.17 4.22 0.43
N LEU A 43 7.20 5.00 0.91
CA LEU A 43 5.78 4.70 0.71
C LEU A 43 5.38 4.70 -0.77
N ARG A 44 5.90 5.64 -1.58
CA ARG A 44 5.66 5.67 -3.02
C ARG A 44 6.31 4.51 -3.75
N GLY A 45 7.55 4.19 -3.40
CA GLY A 45 8.26 3.02 -3.94
C GLY A 45 7.48 1.75 -3.67
N TRP A 46 6.97 1.62 -2.43
CA TRP A 46 6.09 0.52 -2.09
C TRP A 46 4.83 0.55 -2.93
N ILE A 47 4.02 1.62 -2.92
CA ILE A 47 2.82 1.79 -3.78
C ILE A 47 3.04 1.28 -5.21
N SER A 48 4.12 1.71 -5.87
CA SER A 48 4.40 1.28 -7.24
C SER A 48 4.69 -0.22 -7.35
N MET A 49 5.45 -0.81 -6.41
CA MET A 49 5.71 -2.25 -6.37
C MET A 49 4.42 -3.08 -6.17
N ALA A 50 3.46 -2.65 -5.34
CA ALA A 50 2.18 -3.38 -5.25
C ALA A 50 1.42 -3.31 -6.54
N VAL A 51 1.31 -2.12 -7.12
CA VAL A 51 0.47 -1.93 -8.30
C VAL A 51 1.00 -2.77 -9.45
N GLU A 52 2.32 -2.79 -9.63
CA GLU A 52 2.98 -3.70 -10.58
C GLU A 52 2.65 -5.16 -10.31
N ARG A 53 2.68 -5.57 -9.06
CA ARG A 53 2.37 -6.94 -8.67
C ARG A 53 0.88 -7.27 -8.88
N MET A 54 -0.02 -6.37 -8.56
CA MET A 54 -1.46 -6.51 -8.80
C MET A 54 -1.74 -6.68 -10.29
N GLU A 55 -1.07 -5.88 -11.12
CA GLU A 55 -1.14 -5.99 -12.57
C GLU A 55 -0.63 -7.36 -13.05
N ASN A 56 0.57 -7.77 -12.62
CA ASN A 56 1.19 -9.04 -13.00
C ASN A 56 0.38 -10.27 -12.55
N GLU A 57 -0.29 -10.20 -11.39
CA GLU A 57 -1.13 -11.28 -10.86
C GLU A 57 -2.60 -11.19 -11.36
N GLY A 58 -2.96 -10.20 -12.16
CA GLY A 58 -4.34 -9.99 -12.64
C GLY A 58 -5.34 -9.64 -11.54
N ARG A 59 -4.87 -9.11 -10.41
CA ARG A 59 -5.65 -8.78 -9.22
C ARG A 59 -6.02 -7.30 -9.17
N LEU A 60 -6.80 -6.89 -10.16
CA LEU A 60 -7.21 -5.49 -10.39
C LEU A 60 -8.72 -5.29 -10.16
N ALA A 61 -9.43 -6.30 -9.66
CA ALA A 61 -10.85 -6.17 -9.38
C ALA A 61 -11.07 -5.20 -8.20
N PRO A 62 -12.25 -4.55 -8.12
CA PRO A 62 -12.52 -3.57 -7.05
C PRO A 62 -12.27 -4.11 -5.63
N GLN A 63 -12.53 -5.40 -5.38
CA GLN A 63 -12.24 -6.03 -4.09
C GLN A 63 -10.74 -6.16 -3.78
N ASP A 64 -9.89 -6.35 -4.80
CA ASP A 64 -8.44 -6.44 -4.63
C ASP A 64 -7.86 -5.05 -4.33
N VAL A 65 -8.33 -4.02 -5.04
CA VAL A 65 -7.98 -2.62 -4.78
C VAL A 65 -8.42 -2.22 -3.37
N ALA A 66 -9.64 -2.57 -2.96
CA ALA A 66 -10.13 -2.30 -1.61
C ALA A 66 -9.29 -3.00 -0.53
N LEU A 67 -8.85 -4.24 -0.79
CA LEU A 67 -7.95 -4.97 0.11
C LEU A 67 -6.58 -4.27 0.20
N ALA A 68 -5.99 -3.88 -0.93
CA ALA A 68 -4.73 -3.15 -0.99
C ALA A 68 -4.80 -1.85 -0.18
N ALA A 69 -5.85 -1.05 -0.40
CA ALA A 69 -6.10 0.18 0.35
C ALA A 69 -6.29 -0.08 1.85
N ALA A 70 -7.07 -1.11 2.24
CA ALA A 70 -7.25 -1.47 3.64
C ALA A 70 -5.92 -1.86 4.33
N ASN A 71 -5.08 -2.63 3.64
CA ASN A 71 -3.78 -3.03 4.13
C ASN A 71 -2.80 -1.85 4.24
N LEU A 72 -2.83 -0.95 3.27
CA LEU A 72 -2.04 0.29 3.31
C LEU A 72 -2.44 1.16 4.51
N ARG A 73 -3.75 1.33 4.78
CA ARG A 73 -4.22 2.07 5.96
C ARG A 73 -3.69 1.49 7.27
N ARG A 74 -3.78 0.17 7.42
CA ARG A 74 -3.29 -0.51 8.64
C ARG A 74 -1.78 -0.38 8.81
N PHE A 75 -1.03 -0.40 7.72
CA PHE A 75 0.40 -0.11 7.77
C PHE A 75 0.66 1.31 8.29
N ILE A 76 -0.02 2.32 7.73
CA ILE A 76 0.12 3.71 8.19
C ILE A 76 -0.31 3.87 9.65
N GLU A 77 -1.38 3.24 10.12
CA GLU A 77 -1.77 3.27 11.54
C GLU A 77 -0.73 2.59 12.46
N SER A 78 -0.07 1.55 11.97
CA SER A 78 1.06 0.93 12.67
C SER A 78 2.25 1.89 12.75
N MET A 79 2.54 2.62 11.66
CA MET A 79 3.57 3.66 11.66
C MET A 79 3.25 4.78 12.67
N LYS A 80 1.99 5.21 12.75
CA LYS A 80 1.57 6.24 13.72
C LYS A 80 1.80 5.78 15.15
N THR A 81 1.50 4.51 15.43
CA THR A 81 1.76 3.89 16.74
C THR A 81 3.25 3.82 17.04
N GLU A 82 4.06 3.37 16.07
CA GLU A 82 5.50 3.24 16.22
C GLU A 82 6.19 4.61 16.35
N ALA A 83 5.70 5.64 15.66
CA ALA A 83 6.16 7.01 15.79
C ALA A 83 6.04 7.52 17.23
N VAL A 84 4.95 7.18 17.94
CA VAL A 84 4.81 7.51 19.36
C VAL A 84 5.86 6.80 20.21
N PHE A 85 6.12 5.51 19.97
CA PHE A 85 7.14 4.75 20.69
C PHE A 85 8.57 5.27 20.46
N LEU A 86 8.86 5.77 19.25
CA LEU A 86 10.15 6.35 18.89
C LEU A 86 10.29 7.84 19.30
N GLY A 87 9.25 8.46 19.87
CA GLY A 87 9.26 9.86 20.28
C GLY A 87 9.06 10.86 19.14
N HIS A 88 8.53 10.42 18.00
CA HIS A 88 8.24 11.20 16.80
C HIS A 88 6.72 11.43 16.61
N ALA A 89 5.99 11.72 17.68
CA ALA A 89 4.52 11.71 17.67
C ALA A 89 3.84 12.69 16.68
N ASP A 90 4.58 13.64 16.11
CA ASP A 90 4.14 14.64 15.15
C ASP A 90 4.53 14.34 13.69
N ARG A 91 5.35 13.31 13.43
CA ARG A 91 5.84 12.99 12.09
C ARG A 91 6.00 11.50 11.83
N LEU A 92 5.89 11.13 10.56
CA LEU A 92 6.29 9.84 10.04
C LEU A 92 7.57 10.00 9.22
N ASP A 93 8.61 9.30 9.66
CA ASP A 93 9.91 9.32 9.01
C ASP A 93 10.39 7.92 8.62
N ARG A 94 11.60 7.89 8.05
CA ARG A 94 12.21 6.66 7.57
C ARG A 94 12.40 5.65 8.70
N ASP A 95 12.79 6.10 9.90
CA ASP A 95 13.05 5.21 11.02
C ASP A 95 11.75 4.53 11.48
N VAL A 96 10.65 5.27 11.49
CA VAL A 96 9.31 4.74 11.75
C VAL A 96 8.92 3.68 10.70
N PHE A 97 9.12 3.97 9.42
CA PHE A 97 8.84 3.01 8.33
C PHE A 97 9.62 1.71 8.53
N GLU A 98 10.95 1.81 8.71
CA GLU A 98 11.84 0.67 8.90
C GLU A 98 11.54 -0.09 10.21
N ALA A 99 11.08 0.58 11.26
CA ALA A 99 10.68 -0.05 12.51
C ALA A 99 9.44 -0.94 12.32
N VAL A 100 8.39 -0.44 11.67
CA VAL A 100 7.18 -1.22 11.36
C VAL A 100 7.49 -2.36 10.40
N GLU A 101 8.28 -2.10 9.35
CA GLU A 101 8.72 -3.13 8.41
C GLU A 101 9.47 -4.27 9.14
N ARG A 102 10.41 -3.94 10.04
CA ARG A 102 11.12 -4.94 10.86
C ARG A 102 10.20 -5.64 11.86
N GLN A 103 9.22 -4.96 12.43
CA GLN A 103 8.25 -5.59 13.33
C GLN A 103 7.45 -6.66 12.59
N LEU A 104 6.99 -6.34 11.39
CA LEU A 104 6.31 -7.30 10.56
C LEU A 104 7.26 -8.47 10.22
N ALA A 105 8.52 -8.20 9.88
CA ALA A 105 9.49 -9.23 9.48
C ALA A 105 9.74 -10.25 10.60
N ARG A 106 9.81 -9.76 11.84
CA ARG A 106 9.97 -10.58 13.04
C ARG A 106 8.78 -11.51 13.33
N LYS A 107 7.58 -11.23 12.81
CA LYS A 107 6.42 -12.13 12.95
C LYS A 107 6.49 -13.39 12.07
N GLY A 108 7.62 -13.64 11.38
CA GLY A 108 7.94 -14.95 10.78
C GLY A 108 7.71 -15.05 9.27
N PHE A 109 7.68 -13.92 8.55
CA PHE A 109 7.37 -13.91 7.11
C PHE A 109 8.63 -13.61 6.28
N LEU A 110 9.11 -14.61 5.54
CA LEU A 110 10.37 -14.59 4.78
C LEU A 110 10.39 -13.64 3.56
N SER A 111 9.37 -12.82 3.32
CA SER A 111 9.46 -11.66 2.41
C SER A 111 8.23 -10.77 2.55
N LEU A 112 8.28 -9.78 3.43
CA LEU A 112 7.15 -8.88 3.65
C LEU A 112 6.82 -7.97 2.49
N GLU A 113 7.85 -7.56 1.76
CA GLU A 113 7.75 -6.87 0.48
C GLU A 113 6.95 -7.70 -0.53
N SER A 114 7.00 -9.04 -0.44
CA SER A 114 6.35 -9.93 -1.41
C SER A 114 4.91 -10.28 -1.06
N LEU A 115 4.39 -9.92 0.11
CA LEU A 115 3.03 -10.29 0.51
C LEU A 115 2.03 -9.13 0.41
N TRP A 116 2.52 -7.90 0.50
CA TRP A 116 1.70 -6.73 0.17
C TRP A 116 1.54 -6.63 -1.35
N PRO A 117 0.36 -6.21 -1.86
CA PRO A 117 -0.79 -5.64 -1.16
C PRO A 117 -1.80 -6.65 -0.60
N PHE A 118 -1.53 -7.95 -0.74
CA PHE A 118 -2.48 -9.03 -0.46
C PHE A 118 -2.39 -9.63 0.93
N TRP A 119 -1.84 -8.88 1.87
CA TRP A 119 -1.69 -9.28 3.26
C TRP A 119 -3.03 -9.76 3.87
N PRO A 120 -3.13 -11.00 4.36
CA PRO A 120 -4.22 -11.44 5.23
C PRO A 120 -4.54 -10.50 6.40
N ASN A 121 -5.81 -10.46 6.79
CA ASN A 121 -6.29 -9.62 7.90
C ASN A 121 -5.65 -9.95 9.27
N GLU A 122 -5.13 -11.16 9.45
CA GLU A 122 -4.58 -11.63 10.72
C GLU A 122 -3.21 -11.03 11.08
N PHE A 123 -2.49 -10.43 10.12
CA PHE A 123 -1.16 -9.88 10.34
C PHE A 123 -1.11 -8.69 11.31
N TRP A 124 -2.23 -7.98 11.44
CA TRP A 124 -2.35 -6.73 12.19
C TRP A 124 -2.85 -6.90 13.62
N LYS A 125 -3.05 -8.14 14.09
CA LYS A 125 -3.28 -8.41 15.51
C LYS A 125 -1.96 -8.15 16.25
N VAL A 126 -1.84 -6.96 16.82
CA VAL A 126 -0.81 -6.57 17.80
C VAL A 126 -1.55 -6.30 19.09
#